data_AF-A0A1G7WC42-F1
#
_entry.id   AF-A0A1G7WC42-F1
#
_cell.length_a   1.000
_cell.length_b   1.000
_cell.length_c   1.000
_cell.angle_alpha   90.00
_cell.angle_beta   90.00
_cell.angle_gamma   90.00
#
_symmetry.space_group_name_H-M   'P 1'
#
loop_
_entity.id
_entity.type
_entity.pdbx_description
1 polymer ?
#
loop_
_entity_poly.entity_id
_entity_poly.type
_entity_poly.pdbx_seq_one_letter_code
_entity_poly.pdbx_strand_id
1 'polypeptide(L)'
;MITLLRNAAINSLKCKTELALVKAQNIDITQFESQLETFKTSFSKNYDLASRHFQTAIAEIDKSIDHLQKTKDALIGADRNLRLANDKAQDVTIKKLTRGNPTMAAKFAELKSPPAEAAE
;
A
#
# COMPACT_ATOMS: atom_id res chain seq x y z
N MET A 1 81.34 -33.12 -12.10
CA MET A 1 80.86 -31.82 -11.57
C MET A 1 79.83 -31.12 -12.47
N ILE A 2 79.94 -31.14 -13.80
CA ILE A 2 78.98 -30.47 -14.71
C ILE A 2 77.55 -31.05 -14.62
N THR A 3 77.41 -32.35 -14.43
CA THR A 3 76.12 -33.06 -14.31
C THR A 3 75.34 -32.73 -13.03
N LEU A 4 76.03 -32.50 -11.91
CA LEU A 4 75.40 -32.12 -10.64
C LEU A 4 74.84 -30.69 -10.68
N LEU A 5 75.61 -29.76 -11.25
CA LEU A 5 75.19 -28.37 -11.46
C LEU A 5 73.98 -28.27 -12.41
N ARG A 6 73.98 -29.09 -13.48
CA ARG A 6 72.85 -29.16 -14.42
C ARG A 6 71.57 -29.65 -13.75
N ASN A 7 71.65 -30.71 -12.94
CA ASN A 7 70.49 -31.25 -12.23
C ASN A 7 69.99 -30.29 -11.14
N ALA A 8 70.88 -29.64 -10.39
CA ALA A 8 70.52 -28.62 -9.42
C ALA A 8 69.84 -27.39 -10.07
N ALA A 9 70.34 -26.94 -11.22
CA ALA A 9 69.74 -25.85 -11.99
C ALA A 9 68.34 -26.20 -12.53
N ILE A 10 68.14 -27.42 -13.03
CA ILE A 10 66.84 -27.90 -13.53
C ILE A 10 65.82 -28.04 -12.39
N ASN A 11 66.22 -28.57 -11.23
CA ASN A 11 65.35 -28.68 -10.06
C ASN A 11 65.00 -27.30 -9.47
N SER A 12 65.95 -26.35 -9.45
CA SER A 12 65.69 -24.98 -9.02
C SER A 12 64.71 -24.26 -9.96
N LEU A 13 64.81 -24.50 -11.28
CA LEU A 13 63.87 -23.97 -12.26
C LEU A 13 62.44 -24.52 -12.09
N LYS A 14 62.30 -25.81 -11.77
CA LYS A 14 61.01 -26.44 -11.43
C LYS A 14 60.39 -25.86 -10.15
N CYS A 15 61.19 -25.73 -9.10
CA CYS A 15 60.71 -25.16 -7.83
C CYS A 15 60.27 -23.69 -7.99
N LYS A 16 60.98 -22.91 -8.81
CA LYS A 16 60.62 -21.51 -9.12
C LYS A 16 59.32 -21.40 -9.92
N THR A 17 59.07 -22.35 -10.82
CA THR A 17 57.85 -22.40 -11.63
C THR A 17 56.65 -22.85 -10.82
N GLU A 18 56.80 -23.85 -9.93
CA GLU A 18 55.76 -24.25 -8.97
C GLU A 18 55.41 -23.11 -8.00
N LEU A 19 56.41 -22.39 -7.48
CA LEU A 19 56.18 -21.24 -6.60
C LEU A 19 55.43 -20.10 -7.31
N ALA A 20 55.72 -19.87 -8.60
CA ALA A 20 55.00 -18.89 -9.41
C ALA A 20 53.55 -19.31 -9.65
N LEU A 21 53.30 -20.61 -9.85
CA LEU A 21 51.97 -21.19 -10.03
C LEU A 21 51.14 -21.07 -8.74
N VAL A 22 51.73 -21.40 -7.59
CA VAL A 22 51.09 -21.22 -6.27
C VAL A 22 50.82 -19.74 -5.96
N LYS A 23 51.75 -18.84 -6.29
CA LYS A 23 51.54 -17.39 -6.15
C LYS A 23 50.43 -16.88 -7.07
N ALA A 24 50.36 -17.34 -8.31
CA ALA A 24 49.30 -16.99 -9.24
C ALA A 24 47.92 -17.46 -8.74
N GLN A 25 47.84 -18.70 -8.20
CA GLN A 25 46.62 -19.23 -7.58
C GLN A 25 46.19 -18.41 -6.35
N ASN A 26 47.13 -18.02 -5.48
CA ASN A 26 46.82 -17.17 -4.31
C ASN A 26 46.33 -15.77 -4.72
N ILE A 27 46.86 -15.20 -5.81
CA ILE A 27 46.40 -13.91 -6.35
C ILE A 27 44.97 -14.04 -6.88
N ASP A 28 44.65 -15.13 -7.56
CA ASP A 28 43.30 -15.39 -8.09
C ASP A 28 42.26 -15.56 -6.97
N ILE A 29 42.61 -16.30 -5.91
CA ILE A 29 41.76 -16.46 -4.72
C ILE A 29 41.51 -15.11 -4.03
N THR A 30 42.56 -14.29 -3.85
CA THR A 30 42.43 -12.97 -3.22
C THR A 30 41.56 -12.03 -4.06
N GLN A 31 41.70 -12.06 -5.39
CA GLN A 31 40.89 -11.27 -6.31
C GLN A 31 39.43 -11.71 -6.27
N PHE A 32 39.16 -13.01 -6.22
CA PHE A 32 37.81 -13.55 -6.06
C PHE A 32 37.17 -13.13 -4.73
N GLU A 33 37.89 -13.25 -3.61
CA GLU A 33 37.39 -12.81 -2.30
C GLU A 33 37.05 -11.32 -2.28
N SER A 34 37.91 -10.48 -2.88
CA SER A 34 37.65 -9.04 -2.99
C SER A 34 36.41 -8.72 -3.84
N GLN A 35 36.20 -9.45 -4.94
CA GLN A 35 35.02 -9.29 -5.80
C GLN A 35 33.75 -9.76 -5.09
N LEU A 36 33.84 -10.86 -4.36
CA LEU A 36 32.73 -11.42 -3.59
C LEU A 36 32.30 -10.46 -2.47
N GLU A 37 33.24 -9.86 -1.73
CA GLU A 37 32.90 -8.89 -0.69
C GLU A 37 32.30 -7.59 -1.27
N THR A 38 32.79 -7.14 -2.42
CA THR A 38 32.19 -6.00 -3.14
C THR A 38 30.76 -6.32 -3.58
N PHE A 39 30.54 -7.53 -4.11
CA PHE A 39 29.21 -8.01 -4.48
C PHE A 39 28.28 -8.09 -3.27
N LYS A 40 28.69 -8.74 -2.17
CA LYS A 40 27.88 -8.85 -0.95
C LYS A 40 27.50 -7.49 -0.40
N THR A 41 28.45 -6.55 -0.35
CA THR A 41 28.22 -5.21 0.16
C THR A 41 27.22 -4.44 -0.71
N SER A 42 27.39 -4.46 -2.03
CA SER A 42 26.49 -3.78 -2.96
C SER A 42 25.09 -4.43 -2.99
N PHE A 43 25.03 -5.77 -3.00
CA PHE A 43 23.80 -6.52 -2.95
C PHE A 43 23.01 -6.25 -1.66
N SER A 44 23.66 -6.33 -0.50
CA SER A 44 22.99 -6.11 0.80
C SER A 44 22.41 -4.71 0.90
N LYS A 45 23.16 -3.69 0.46
CA LYS A 45 22.67 -2.30 0.43
C LYS A 45 21.43 -2.15 -0.45
N ASN A 46 21.45 -2.72 -1.66
CA ASN A 46 20.33 -2.65 -2.58
C ASN A 46 19.11 -3.43 -2.06
N TYR A 47 19.34 -4.59 -1.46
CA TYR A 47 18.30 -5.41 -0.85
C TYR A 47 17.64 -4.69 0.32
N ASP A 48 18.42 -4.13 1.25
CA ASP A 48 17.90 -3.39 2.39
C ASP A 48 17.06 -2.19 1.94
N LEU A 49 17.54 -1.44 0.94
CA LEU A 49 16.82 -0.29 0.39
C LEU A 49 15.49 -0.73 -0.24
N ALA A 50 15.51 -1.75 -1.09
CA ALA A 50 14.32 -2.29 -1.72
C ALA A 50 13.32 -2.83 -0.68
N SER A 51 13.80 -3.55 0.34
CA SER A 51 12.97 -4.08 1.42
C SER A 51 12.28 -2.97 2.21
N ARG A 52 12.98 -1.87 2.51
CA ARG A 52 12.38 -0.70 3.17
C ARG A 52 11.32 -0.05 2.29
N HIS A 53 11.60 0.18 1.01
CA HIS A 53 10.60 0.74 0.10
C HIS A 53 9.36 -0.15 -0.01
N PHE A 54 9.55 -1.47 -0.07
CA PHE A 54 8.46 -2.43 -0.09
C PHE A 54 7.60 -2.33 1.18
N GLN A 55 8.22 -2.34 2.38
CA GLN A 55 7.50 -2.20 3.64
C GLN A 55 6.74 -0.87 3.74
N THR A 56 7.35 0.24 3.32
CA THR A 56 6.68 1.54 3.28
C THR A 56 5.49 1.53 2.33
N ALA A 57 5.61 0.93 1.14
CA ALA A 57 4.51 0.84 0.20
C ALA A 57 3.34 0.01 0.76
N ILE A 58 3.63 -1.11 1.44
CA ILE A 58 2.62 -1.90 2.14
C ILE A 58 1.91 -1.07 3.22
N ALA A 59 2.66 -0.32 4.02
CA ALA A 59 2.07 0.54 5.05
C ALA A 59 1.14 1.63 4.47
N GLU A 60 1.48 2.21 3.31
CA GLU A 60 0.62 3.19 2.63
C GLU A 60 -0.63 2.54 2.01
N ILE A 61 -0.52 1.30 1.52
CA ILE A 61 -1.68 0.51 1.07
C ILE A 61 -2.64 0.26 2.23
N ASP A 62 -2.14 -0.16 3.39
CA ASP A 62 -2.96 -0.42 4.57
C ASP A 62 -3.70 0.84 5.05
N LYS A 63 -3.02 2.00 5.07
CA LYS A 63 -3.66 3.30 5.35
C LYS A 63 -4.77 3.62 4.35
N SER A 64 -4.51 3.37 3.07
CA SER A 64 -5.51 3.60 2.01
C SER A 64 -6.73 2.71 2.20
N ILE A 65 -6.54 1.45 2.60
CA ILE A 65 -7.63 0.52 2.91
C ILE A 65 -8.44 1.02 4.11
N ASP A 66 -7.80 1.47 5.19
CA ASP A 66 -8.48 2.05 6.36
C ASP A 66 -9.33 3.29 5.97
N HIS A 67 -8.79 4.18 5.14
CA HIS A 67 -9.54 5.33 4.61
C HIS A 67 -10.75 4.91 3.77
N LEU A 68 -10.60 3.90 2.91
CA LEU A 68 -11.70 3.38 2.09
C LEU A 68 -12.78 2.72 2.95
N GLN A 69 -12.40 1.99 4.00
CA GLN A 69 -13.33 1.39 4.96
C GLN A 69 -14.12 2.46 5.71
N LYS A 70 -13.45 3.49 6.25
CA LYS A 70 -14.12 4.63 6.92
C LYS A 70 -15.08 5.36 5.99
N THR A 71 -14.68 5.55 4.74
CA THR A 71 -15.53 6.19 3.72
C THR A 71 -16.76 5.34 3.41
N LYS A 72 -16.59 4.03 3.27
CA LYS A 72 -17.70 3.09 3.09
C LYS A 72 -18.67 3.14 4.28
N ASP A 73 -18.17 3.13 5.50
CA ASP A 73 -19.01 3.19 6.71
C ASP A 73 -19.79 4.51 6.79
N ALA A 74 -19.15 5.63 6.45
CA ALA A 74 -19.82 6.92 6.36
C ALA A 74 -20.92 6.93 5.28
N LEU A 75 -20.69 6.31 4.11
CA LEU A 75 -21.69 6.18 3.05
C LEU A 75 -22.88 5.32 3.48
N ILE A 76 -22.64 4.19 4.16
CA ILE A 76 -23.71 3.35 4.72
C ILE A 76 -24.50 4.12 5.79
N GLY A 77 -23.83 4.91 6.62
CA GLY A 77 -24.47 5.81 7.58
C GLY A 77 -25.33 6.88 6.91
N ALA A 78 -24.84 7.47 5.82
CA ALA A 78 -25.57 8.45 5.02
C ALA A 78 -26.84 7.85 4.38
N ASP A 79 -26.76 6.65 3.82
CA ASP A 79 -27.92 5.93 3.27
C ASP A 79 -29.01 5.72 4.34
N ARG A 80 -28.62 5.29 5.54
CA ARG A 80 -29.57 5.16 6.66
C ARG A 80 -30.23 6.49 7.01
N ASN A 81 -29.48 7.60 7.01
CA ASN A 81 -30.03 8.92 7.28
C ASN A 81 -30.99 9.38 6.18
N LEU A 82 -30.68 9.10 4.91
CA LEU A 82 -31.59 9.38 3.80
C LEU A 82 -32.90 8.62 3.93
N ARG A 83 -32.84 7.33 4.31
CA ARG A 83 -34.04 6.54 4.59
C ARG A 83 -34.88 7.13 5.71
N LEU A 84 -34.26 7.47 6.85
CA LEU A 84 -34.97 8.11 7.97
C LEU A 84 -35.59 9.46 7.60
N ALA A 85 -34.89 10.26 6.79
CA ALA A 85 -35.41 11.53 6.29
C ALA A 85 -36.60 11.32 5.35
N ASN A 86 -36.52 10.33 4.47
CA ASN A 86 -37.63 9.95 3.58
C ASN A 86 -38.84 9.48 4.38
N ASP A 87 -38.65 8.60 5.38
CA ASP A 87 -39.74 8.11 6.23
C ASP A 87 -40.43 9.28 6.97
N LYS A 88 -39.64 10.23 7.51
CA LYS A 88 -40.19 11.45 8.14
C LYS A 88 -40.94 12.35 7.15
N ALA A 89 -40.45 12.47 5.92
CA ALA A 89 -41.08 13.24 4.86
C ALA A 89 -42.35 12.57 4.31
N GLN A 90 -42.49 11.25 4.44
CA GLN A 90 -43.73 10.55 4.10
C GLN A 90 -44.76 10.58 5.25
N ASP A 91 -44.29 10.67 6.49
CA ASP A 91 -45.13 10.71 7.70
C ASP A 91 -45.75 12.10 7.98
N VAL A 92 -45.51 13.12 7.13
CA VAL A 92 -46.24 14.40 7.19
C VAL A 92 -47.66 14.27 6.63
N THR A 93 -48.55 13.79 7.49
CA THR A 93 -50.00 13.92 7.27
C THR A 93 -50.44 15.38 7.42
N ILE A 94 -51.51 15.79 6.73
CA ILE A 94 -52.13 17.13 6.88
C ILE A 94 -52.38 17.44 8.37
N LYS A 95 -52.82 16.44 9.15
CA LYS A 95 -53.04 16.54 10.60
C LYS A 95 -51.76 16.87 11.40
N LYS A 96 -50.59 16.41 10.96
CA LYS A 96 -49.28 16.79 11.53
C LYS A 96 -48.83 18.18 11.06
N LEU A 97 -49.05 18.52 9.79
CA LEU A 97 -48.69 19.83 9.21
C LEU A 97 -49.49 20.98 9.82
N THR A 98 -50.72 20.72 10.28
CA THR A 98 -51.59 21.74 10.90
C THR A 98 -51.60 21.67 12.44
N ARG A 99 -50.79 20.79 13.06
CA ARG A 99 -50.75 20.62 14.51
C ARG A 99 -50.19 21.89 15.18
N GLY A 100 -51.01 22.59 15.96
CA GLY A 100 -50.63 23.84 16.63
C GLY A 100 -50.74 25.10 15.76
N ASN A 101 -51.22 24.98 14.51
CA ASN A 101 -51.50 26.13 13.63
C ASN A 101 -52.98 26.14 13.24
N PRO A 102 -53.84 26.85 14.00
CA PRO A 102 -55.29 26.87 13.75
C PRO A 102 -55.66 27.50 12.41
N THR A 103 -54.88 28.48 11.94
CA THR A 103 -55.13 29.18 10.66
C THR A 103 -54.96 28.27 9.45
N MET A 104 -53.90 27.45 9.43
CA MET A 104 -53.69 26.48 8.34
C MET A 104 -54.65 25.30 8.45
N ALA A 105 -55.01 24.87 9.67
CA ALA A 105 -56.03 23.85 9.88
C ALA A 105 -57.38 24.25 9.27
N ALA A 106 -57.81 25.50 9.46
CA ALA A 106 -59.05 26.04 8.91
C ALA A 106 -59.03 26.05 7.37
N LYS A 107 -57.97 26.56 6.75
CA LYS A 107 -57.83 26.59 5.27
C LYS A 107 -57.86 25.19 4.64
N PHE A 108 -57.22 24.20 5.27
CA PHE A 108 -57.28 22.82 4.78
C PHE A 108 -58.65 22.17 5.01
N ALA A 109 -59.42 22.58 6.03
CA ALA A 109 -60.78 22.10 6.26
C ALA A 109 -61.79 22.69 5.26
N GLU A 110 -61.62 23.96 4.89
CA GLU A 110 -62.39 24.63 3.83
C GLU A 110 -62.22 23.91 2.48
N LEU A 111 -60.98 23.53 2.12
CA LEU A 111 -60.68 22.79 0.89
C LEU A 111 -61.24 21.35 0.86
N LYS A 112 -61.55 20.78 2.03
CA LYS A 112 -62.07 19.41 2.16
C LYS A 112 -63.59 19.36 2.11
N SER A 113 -64.24 20.51 2.28
CA SER A 113 -65.66 20.68 2.01
C SER A 113 -65.80 20.83 0.50
N PRO A 114 -66.61 19.99 -0.20
CA PRO A 114 -66.86 20.22 -1.62
C PRO A 114 -67.42 21.64 -1.78
N PRO A 115 -67.11 22.35 -2.88
CA PRO A 115 -67.68 23.68 -3.07
C PRO A 115 -69.19 23.49 -3.04
N ALA A 116 -69.84 24.11 -2.04
CA ALA A 116 -71.28 24.25 -2.07
C ALA A 116 -71.58 24.88 -3.42
N GLU A 117 -72.29 24.12 -4.25
CA GLU A 117 -72.75 24.55 -5.55
C GLU A 117 -73.19 26.00 -5.46
N ALA A 118 -72.72 26.80 -6.42
CA ALA A 118 -73.28 28.10 -6.71
C ALA A 118 -74.78 27.90 -7.00
N ALA A 119 -75.58 27.95 -5.94
CA ALA A 119 -77.02 28.04 -6.00
C ALA A 119 -77.36 29.54 -5.96
N GLU A 120 -77.83 30.00 -7.12
CA GLU A 120 -78.42 31.32 -7.45
C GLU A 120 -77.55 32.58 -7.41
#